data_AF-A0AAN7KT78-F1
#
_entry.id   AF-A0AAN7KT78-F1
#
_cell.length_a   1.000
_cell.length_b   1.000
_cell.length_c   1.000
_cell.angle_alpha   90.00
_cell.angle_beta   90.00
_cell.angle_gamma   90.00
#
_symmetry.space_group_name_H-M   'P 1'
#
loop_
_entity.id
_entity.type
_entity.pdbx_description
1 polymer ?
#
loop_
_entity_poly.entity_id
_entity_poly.type
_entity_poly.pdbx_seq_one_letter_code
_entity_poly.pdbx_strand_id
1 'polypeptide(L)'
;MEWLEEWQMLPYTSPYSDGSHLDPRTDESEKRIVGVFHELLHLTVGKKIERKNVSNLRRPLSLPHKFTKVFERHPGIFYISKKSDTQTVILREAYDRYNLAHKHPLGEFREKLASVMREGFLDRSRGLYKKEKAWGTDPGEEIDSARNSSRDESDSEDLLSEYDSEEGHQEPC
;
A
#
# COMPACT_ATOMS: atom_id res chain seq x y z
N MET A 1 -31.99 2.42 11.65
CA MET A 1 -30.88 3.30 12.04
C MET A 1 -30.53 3.17 13.52
N GLU A 2 -31.46 2.71 14.34
CA GLU A 2 -31.30 2.45 15.79
C GLU A 2 -30.01 1.71 16.17
N TRP A 3 -29.65 0.62 15.48
CA TRP A 3 -28.41 -0.12 15.79
C TRP A 3 -27.15 0.77 15.77
N LEU A 4 -27.06 1.69 14.79
CA LEU A 4 -25.89 2.52 14.60
C LEU A 4 -25.81 3.59 15.69
N GLU A 5 -26.96 4.12 16.11
CA GLU A 5 -27.07 5.07 17.22
C GLU A 5 -26.65 4.39 18.53
N GLU A 6 -27.16 3.20 18.82
CA GLU A 6 -26.75 2.39 19.98
C GLU A 6 -25.24 2.13 19.97
N TRP A 7 -24.69 1.70 18.83
CA TRP A 7 -23.25 1.49 18.67
C TRP A 7 -22.44 2.78 18.87
N GLN A 8 -22.93 3.92 18.38
CA GLN A 8 -22.28 5.21 18.56
C GLN A 8 -22.30 5.69 20.02
N MET A 9 -23.30 5.29 20.83
CA MET A 9 -23.35 5.61 22.27
C MET A 9 -22.40 4.79 23.14
N LEU A 10 -21.89 3.65 22.66
CA LEU A 10 -20.94 2.83 23.42
C LEU A 10 -19.69 3.62 23.84
N PRO A 11 -19.01 3.25 24.93
CA PRO A 11 -17.78 3.93 25.34
C PRO A 11 -16.70 3.84 24.25
N TYR A 12 -16.02 4.96 23.98
CA TYR A 12 -14.84 4.97 23.11
C TYR A 12 -13.61 4.56 23.94
N THR A 13 -13.31 3.27 23.96
CA THR A 13 -12.10 2.74 24.58
C THR A 13 -10.87 3.16 23.76
N SER A 14 -9.87 3.72 24.43
CA SER A 14 -8.67 4.22 23.77
C SER A 14 -7.97 3.13 22.94
N PRO A 15 -7.67 3.39 21.65
CA PRO A 15 -6.89 2.49 20.79
C PRO A 15 -5.52 2.11 21.37
N TYR A 16 -4.96 2.97 22.21
CA TYR A 16 -3.63 2.81 22.82
C TYR A 16 -3.65 2.11 24.18
N SER A 17 -4.83 1.90 24.76
CA SER A 17 -4.99 1.13 26.01
C SER A 17 -5.08 -0.37 25.76
N ASP A 18 -4.74 -1.17 26.76
CA ASP A 18 -4.91 -2.63 26.69
C ASP A 18 -6.41 -3.01 26.62
N GLY A 19 -6.79 -3.67 25.53
CA GLY A 19 -8.15 -4.14 25.26
C GLY A 19 -8.37 -5.61 25.57
N SER A 20 -7.39 -6.31 26.17
CA SER A 20 -7.44 -7.75 26.44
C SER A 20 -8.63 -8.18 27.30
N HIS A 21 -9.18 -7.27 28.10
CA HIS A 21 -10.31 -7.49 29.00
C HIS A 21 -11.68 -7.45 28.29
N LEU A 22 -11.75 -6.93 27.05
CA LEU A 22 -13.00 -6.85 26.30
C LEU A 22 -13.35 -8.20 25.69
N ASP A 23 -14.62 -8.61 25.81
CA ASP A 23 -15.10 -9.80 25.10
C ASP A 23 -15.14 -9.53 23.60
N PRO A 24 -14.42 -10.30 22.76
CA PRO A 24 -14.43 -10.16 21.31
C PRO A 24 -15.81 -10.22 20.62
N ARG A 25 -16.84 -10.67 21.34
CA ARG A 25 -18.22 -10.81 20.84
C ARG A 25 -19.09 -9.59 21.10
N THR A 26 -18.61 -8.60 21.87
CA THR A 26 -19.38 -7.41 22.19
C THR A 26 -19.16 -6.29 21.17
N ASP A 27 -20.17 -5.44 21.03
CA ASP A 27 -20.09 -4.25 20.17
C ASP A 27 -19.05 -3.23 20.70
N GLU A 28 -18.73 -3.26 22.00
CA GLU A 28 -17.65 -2.46 22.60
C GLU A 28 -16.28 -2.88 22.08
N SER A 29 -16.01 -4.19 22.04
CA SER A 29 -14.80 -4.72 21.42
C SER A 29 -14.74 -4.34 19.94
N GLU A 30 -15.85 -4.48 19.22
CA GLU A 30 -15.95 -4.05 17.82
C GLU A 30 -15.62 -2.57 17.65
N LYS A 31 -16.18 -1.70 18.50
CA LYS A 31 -15.93 -0.26 18.50
C LYS A 31 -14.47 0.08 18.74
N ARG A 32 -13.81 -0.59 19.69
CA ARG A 32 -12.37 -0.44 19.90
C ARG A 32 -11.57 -0.82 18.66
N ILE A 33 -11.90 -1.94 18.02
CA ILE A 33 -11.20 -2.39 16.79
C ILE A 33 -11.36 -1.34 15.68
N VAL A 34 -12.57 -0.80 15.49
CA VAL A 34 -12.80 0.30 14.55
C VAL A 34 -11.91 1.50 14.88
N GLY A 35 -11.85 1.92 16.15
CA GLY A 35 -10.96 3.00 16.60
C GLY A 35 -9.48 2.73 16.31
N VAL A 36 -9.00 1.51 16.59
CA VAL A 36 -7.62 1.10 16.30
C VAL A 36 -7.27 1.23 14.81
N PHE A 37 -8.14 0.75 13.92
CA PHE A 37 -7.89 0.86 12.48
C PHE A 37 -8.07 2.28 11.95
N HIS A 38 -8.96 3.06 12.55
CA HIS A 38 -9.14 4.47 12.22
C HIS A 38 -7.84 5.25 12.49
N GLU A 39 -7.25 5.09 13.68
CA GLU A 39 -5.96 5.71 14.03
C GLU A 39 -4.80 5.17 13.19
N LEU A 40 -4.71 3.83 13.05
CA LEU A 40 -3.64 3.20 12.27
C LEU A 40 -3.64 3.70 10.81
N LEU A 41 -4.82 3.77 10.18
CA LEU A 41 -4.93 4.27 8.81
C LEU A 41 -4.57 5.74 8.74
N HIS A 42 -4.93 6.53 9.76
CA HIS A 42 -4.51 7.93 9.84
C HIS A 42 -3.00 8.12 9.90
N LEU A 43 -2.24 7.17 10.46
CA LEU A 43 -0.78 7.19 10.44
C LEU A 43 -0.18 6.85 9.06
N THR A 44 -0.93 6.19 8.18
CA THR A 44 -0.44 5.86 6.84
C THR A 44 -0.49 7.07 5.90
N VAL A 45 0.53 7.23 5.06
CA VAL A 45 0.64 8.31 4.06
C VAL A 45 -0.58 8.36 3.14
N GLY A 46 -1.06 7.19 2.70
CA GLY A 46 -2.18 7.07 1.78
C GLY A 46 -3.52 6.79 2.44
N LYS A 47 -3.62 6.80 3.78
CA LYS A 47 -4.85 6.48 4.53
C LYS A 47 -5.50 5.16 4.11
N LYS A 48 -4.64 4.19 3.76
CA LYS A 48 -5.00 2.88 3.21
C LYS A 48 -3.91 1.85 3.50
N ILE A 49 -4.30 0.59 3.55
CA ILE A 49 -3.41 -0.54 3.81
C ILE A 49 -3.94 -1.82 3.13
N GLU A 50 -3.05 -2.72 2.75
CA GLU A 50 -3.45 -4.04 2.24
C GLU A 50 -4.03 -4.92 3.36
N ARG A 51 -5.09 -5.67 3.06
CA ARG A 51 -5.74 -6.60 4.00
C ARG A 51 -4.79 -7.69 4.50
N LYS A 52 -3.84 -8.14 3.65
CA LYS A 52 -2.80 -9.10 4.04
C LYS A 52 -1.91 -8.51 5.14
N ASN A 53 -1.46 -7.25 5.00
CA ASN A 53 -0.64 -6.55 6.00
C ASN A 53 -1.39 -6.35 7.32
N VAL A 54 -2.69 -6.05 7.25
CA VAL A 54 -3.55 -5.92 8.44
C VAL A 54 -3.60 -7.21 9.25
N SER A 55 -3.59 -8.37 8.60
CA SER A 55 -3.61 -9.68 9.29
C SER A 55 -2.36 -9.90 10.13
N ASN A 56 -1.21 -9.38 9.69
CA ASN A 56 0.05 -9.45 10.44
C ASN A 56 0.03 -8.60 11.71
N LEU A 57 -0.82 -7.57 11.78
CA LEU A 57 -0.96 -6.67 12.93
C LEU A 57 -1.85 -7.24 14.04
N ARG A 58 -2.40 -8.44 13.87
CA ARG A 58 -3.30 -9.04 14.86
C ARG A 58 -2.67 -9.15 16.24
N ARG A 59 -1.49 -9.76 16.36
CA ARG A 59 -0.83 -9.97 17.67
C ARG A 59 -0.35 -8.65 18.27
N PRO A 60 0.35 -7.76 17.52
CA PRO A 60 0.82 -6.48 18.07
C PRO A 60 -0.30 -5.56 18.58
N LEU A 61 -1.50 -5.63 17.98
CA LEU A 61 -2.64 -4.77 18.36
C LEU A 61 -3.65 -5.48 19.27
N SER A 62 -3.32 -6.67 19.78
CA SER A 62 -4.18 -7.49 20.63
C SER A 62 -5.59 -7.71 20.04
N LEU A 63 -5.65 -8.03 18.74
CA LEU A 63 -6.90 -8.18 18.00
C LEU A 63 -7.45 -9.62 18.03
N PRO A 64 -8.78 -9.81 18.05
CA PRO A 64 -9.40 -11.13 18.00
C PRO A 64 -9.23 -11.80 16.63
N HIS A 65 -9.46 -13.12 16.52
CA HIS A 65 -9.18 -13.85 15.27
C HIS A 65 -9.99 -13.36 14.07
N LYS A 66 -11.25 -13.01 14.27
CA LYS A 66 -12.20 -12.61 13.21
C LYS A 66 -12.36 -11.09 13.12
N PHE A 67 -11.32 -10.33 13.48
CA PHE A 67 -11.39 -8.86 13.52
C PHE A 67 -11.63 -8.22 12.15
N THR A 68 -11.26 -8.87 11.05
CA THR A 68 -11.39 -8.30 9.70
C THR A 68 -12.84 -8.07 9.25
N LYS A 69 -13.82 -8.66 9.96
CA LYS A 69 -15.25 -8.43 9.71
C LYS A 69 -15.68 -6.97 9.94
N VAL A 70 -14.95 -6.21 10.76
CA VAL A 70 -15.28 -4.79 11.02
C VAL A 70 -15.25 -3.95 9.75
N PHE A 71 -14.38 -4.28 8.79
CA PHE A 71 -14.27 -3.54 7.53
C PHE A 71 -15.52 -3.69 6.65
N GLU A 72 -16.20 -4.84 6.76
CA GLU A 72 -17.44 -5.14 6.04
C GLU A 72 -18.67 -4.62 6.79
N ARG A 73 -18.64 -4.63 8.14
CA ARG A 73 -19.72 -4.13 9.00
C ARG A 73 -19.82 -2.62 9.08
N HIS A 74 -18.72 -1.90 8.85
CA HIS A 74 -18.65 -0.43 8.95
C HIS A 74 -18.34 0.24 7.61
N PRO A 75 -19.18 0.08 6.57
CA PRO A 75 -18.94 0.64 5.25
C PRO A 75 -19.04 2.17 5.24
N GLY A 76 -19.56 2.81 6.29
CA GLY A 76 -19.52 4.27 6.46
C GLY A 76 -18.11 4.80 6.76
N ILE A 77 -17.27 3.99 7.40
CA ILE A 77 -15.94 4.37 7.87
C ILE A 77 -14.86 3.77 6.96
N PHE A 78 -14.99 2.47 6.66
CA PHE A 78 -14.01 1.75 5.84
C PHE A 78 -14.58 1.44 4.47
N TYR A 79 -13.70 1.42 3.47
CA TYR A 79 -13.99 0.94 2.13
C TYR A 79 -12.97 -0.14 1.76
N ILE A 80 -13.45 -1.24 1.19
CA ILE A 80 -12.58 -2.31 0.71
C ILE A 80 -12.54 -2.23 -0.82
N SER A 81 -11.37 -1.88 -1.34
CA SER A 81 -11.09 -1.97 -2.77
C SER A 81 -10.51 -3.35 -3.09
N LYS A 82 -11.01 -4.00 -4.14
CA LYS A 82 -10.43 -5.22 -4.69
C LYS A 82 -9.90 -4.91 -6.08
N LYS A 83 -8.58 -4.94 -6.24
CA LYS A 83 -7.90 -4.82 -7.53
C LYS A 83 -7.12 -6.11 -7.76
N SER A 84 -7.49 -6.87 -8.79
CA SER A 84 -6.92 -8.21 -9.05
C SER A 84 -7.07 -9.12 -7.82
N ASP A 85 -5.97 -9.66 -7.27
CA ASP A 85 -5.93 -10.45 -6.03
C ASP A 85 -5.72 -9.59 -4.76
N THR A 86 -5.40 -8.30 -4.93
CA THR A 86 -5.08 -7.41 -3.81
C THR A 86 -6.34 -6.75 -3.26
N GLN A 87 -6.60 -6.97 -1.97
CA GLN A 87 -7.64 -6.27 -1.22
C GLN A 87 -7.01 -5.16 -0.36
N THR A 88 -7.47 -3.93 -0.55
CA THR A 88 -7.00 -2.76 0.20
C THR A 88 -8.13 -2.18 1.03
N VAL A 89 -7.87 -2.00 2.32
CA VAL A 89 -8.76 -1.27 3.24
C VAL A 89 -8.38 0.21 3.19
N ILE A 90 -9.38 1.06 3.00
CA ILE A 90 -9.24 2.51 2.84
C ILE A 90 -10.13 3.20 3.87
N LEU A 91 -9.64 4.28 4.48
CA LEU A 91 -10.42 5.13 5.37
C LEU A 91 -11.26 6.11 4.54
N ARG A 92 -12.60 6.00 4.58
CA ARG A 92 -13.50 6.77 3.70
C ARG A 92 -13.45 8.27 3.94
N GLU A 93 -13.47 8.69 5.20
CA GLU A 93 -13.47 10.11 5.58
C GLU A 93 -12.19 10.85 5.16
N ALA A 94 -11.10 10.11 4.90
CA ALA A 94 -9.85 10.71 4.45
C ALA A 94 -9.88 11.10 2.95
N TYR A 95 -10.94 10.78 2.22
CA TYR A 95 -11.05 10.99 0.79
C TYR A 95 -12.26 11.86 0.43
N ASP A 96 -12.03 12.86 -0.43
CA ASP A 96 -13.11 13.54 -1.15
C ASP A 96 -13.22 12.95 -2.57
N ARG A 97 -14.30 12.21 -2.81
CA ARG A 97 -14.57 11.44 -4.04
C ARG A 97 -13.44 10.45 -4.35
N TYR A 98 -12.49 10.87 -5.19
CA TYR A 98 -11.38 10.04 -5.67
C TYR A 98 -10.01 10.53 -5.16
N ASN A 99 -9.97 11.69 -4.50
CA ASN A 99 -8.73 12.31 -4.06
C ASN A 99 -8.60 12.26 -2.54
N LEU A 100 -7.36 12.09 -2.07
CA LEU A 100 -7.08 12.19 -0.65
C LEU A 100 -7.29 13.65 -0.21
N ALA A 101 -8.12 13.86 0.81
CA ALA A 101 -8.52 15.19 1.27
C ALA A 101 -7.32 16.02 1.74
N HIS A 102 -6.35 15.38 2.42
CA HIS A 102 -5.08 15.98 2.81
C HIS A 102 -3.91 15.15 2.30
N LYS A 103 -3.26 15.63 1.23
CA LYS A 103 -2.09 14.97 0.65
C LYS A 103 -0.86 15.17 1.52
N HIS A 104 -0.12 14.10 1.74
CA HIS A 104 1.17 14.16 2.43
C HIS A 104 2.29 14.49 1.42
N PRO A 105 3.29 15.33 1.75
CA PRO A 105 4.37 15.70 0.83
C PRO A 105 5.12 14.52 0.22
N LEU A 106 5.32 13.45 1.01
CA LEU A 106 5.94 12.21 0.50
C LEU A 106 5.11 11.53 -0.59
N GLY A 107 3.78 11.66 -0.57
CA GLY A 107 2.91 11.16 -1.63
C GLY A 107 3.17 11.89 -2.94
N GLU A 108 3.22 13.22 -2.89
CA GLU A 108 3.49 14.08 -4.05
C GLU A 108 4.89 13.84 -4.62
N PHE A 109 5.90 13.69 -3.75
CA PHE A 109 7.25 13.36 -4.19
C PHE A 109 7.31 12.01 -4.90
N ARG A 110 6.62 10.99 -4.38
CA ARG A 110 6.54 9.66 -5.02
C ARG A 110 5.84 9.73 -6.37
N GLU A 111 4.76 10.49 -6.49
CA GLU A 111 4.05 10.71 -7.76
C GLU A 111 4.97 11.39 -8.79
N LYS A 112 5.69 12.44 -8.38
CA LYS A 112 6.66 13.15 -9.23
C LYS A 112 7.81 12.24 -9.67
N LEU A 113 8.40 11.50 -8.73
CA LEU A 113 9.48 10.55 -9.02
C LEU A 113 9.02 9.50 -10.03
N ALA A 114 7.82 8.93 -9.82
CA ALA A 114 7.26 7.95 -10.74
C ALA A 114 7.00 8.55 -12.14
N SER A 115 6.61 9.82 -12.25
CA SER A 115 6.46 10.50 -13.55
C SER A 115 7.79 10.58 -14.28
N VAL A 116 8.83 11.07 -13.62
CA VAL A 116 10.17 11.21 -14.21
C VAL A 116 10.75 9.84 -14.59
N MET A 117 10.53 8.80 -13.77
CA MET A 117 10.97 7.45 -14.10
C MET A 117 10.28 6.90 -15.36
N ARG A 118 8.97 7.14 -15.51
CA ARG A 118 8.24 6.75 -16.72
C ARG A 118 8.71 7.51 -17.95
N GLU A 119 8.89 8.83 -17.84
CA GLU A 119 9.42 9.66 -18.93
C GLU A 119 10.83 9.19 -19.34
N GLY A 120 11.74 9.02 -18.38
CA GLY A 120 13.08 8.50 -18.65
C GLY A 120 13.09 7.09 -19.25
N PHE A 121 12.14 6.22 -18.87
CA PHE A 121 11.99 4.90 -19.49
C PHE A 121 11.42 4.97 -20.93
N LEU A 122 10.55 5.94 -21.21
CA LEU A 122 10.02 6.16 -22.55
C LEU A 122 11.06 6.80 -23.48
N ASP A 123 11.82 7.77 -22.97
CA ASP A 123 12.99 8.30 -23.66
C ASP A 123 14.03 7.18 -23.85
N ARG A 124 14.01 6.19 -22.94
CA ARG A 124 14.76 4.95 -23.10
C ARG A 124 14.43 4.10 -24.31
N SER A 125 13.20 3.66 -24.34
CA SER A 125 12.68 2.84 -25.43
C SER A 125 12.69 3.58 -26.78
N ARG A 126 12.69 4.93 -26.79
CA ARG A 126 12.76 5.76 -28.01
C ARG A 126 14.17 6.07 -28.50
N GLY A 127 15.22 5.65 -27.78
CA GLY A 127 16.62 5.89 -28.18
C GLY A 127 17.08 7.35 -28.05
N LEU A 128 16.39 8.16 -27.24
CA LEU A 128 16.60 9.63 -27.19
C LEU A 128 17.83 10.08 -26.39
N TYR A 129 18.52 9.20 -25.66
CA TYR A 129 19.79 9.55 -24.98
C TYR A 129 21.02 9.60 -25.88
N LYS A 130 20.86 9.36 -27.19
CA LYS A 130 21.97 9.56 -28.11
C LYS A 130 22.08 11.04 -28.53
N LYS A 131 22.42 11.95 -27.60
CA LYS A 131 23.10 13.23 -27.94
C LYS A 131 23.58 14.06 -26.74
N GLU A 132 24.55 13.59 -25.97
CA GLU A 132 25.58 14.53 -25.52
C GLU A 132 26.67 14.56 -26.60
N LYS A 133 26.82 15.72 -27.24
CA LYS A 133 27.91 15.97 -28.18
C LYS A 133 29.23 15.72 -27.45
N ALA A 134 29.97 14.72 -27.89
CA ALA A 134 31.39 14.59 -27.60
C ALA A 134 32.08 15.90 -28.00
N TRP A 135 32.53 16.66 -27.00
CA TRP A 135 33.48 17.75 -27.24
C TRP A 135 34.84 17.12 -27.47
N GLY A 136 35.15 16.91 -28.76
CA GLY A 136 36.50 16.72 -29.30
C GLY A 136 37.15 15.37 -29.01
N THR A 137 37.27 14.51 -30.02
CA THR A 137 38.55 13.98 -30.56
C THR A 137 38.25 12.97 -31.67
N ASP A 138 38.75 13.31 -32.86
CA ASP A 138 39.04 12.61 -34.13
C ASP A 138 38.26 11.39 -34.68
N PRO A 139 38.17 11.28 -36.04
CA PRO A 139 37.38 10.27 -36.73
C PRO A 139 38.22 9.01 -37.04
N GLY A 140 37.76 7.86 -36.54
CA GLY A 140 38.23 6.57 -37.03
C GLY A 140 37.99 5.44 -36.05
N GLU A 141 36.84 4.80 -36.13
CA GLU A 141 36.69 3.34 -36.05
C GLU A 141 35.21 2.98 -36.23
N GLU A 142 34.90 2.30 -37.34
CA GLU A 142 33.63 1.60 -37.52
C GLU A 142 33.58 0.42 -36.55
N ILE A 143 32.52 0.35 -35.72
CA ILE A 143 32.11 -0.91 -35.11
C ILE A 143 30.64 -1.13 -35.42
N ASP A 144 30.45 -2.10 -36.30
CA ASP A 144 29.19 -2.67 -36.73
C ASP A 144 28.58 -3.51 -35.60
N SER A 145 27.31 -3.28 -35.27
CA SER A 145 26.50 -4.32 -34.64
C SER A 145 25.01 -4.06 -34.84
N ALA A 146 24.51 -4.59 -35.95
CA ALA A 146 23.10 -4.95 -36.05
C ALA A 146 22.76 -6.00 -34.98
N ARG A 147 21.76 -5.73 -34.15
CA ARG A 147 20.85 -6.77 -33.64
C ARG A 147 19.53 -6.15 -33.19
N ASN A 148 18.57 -6.21 -34.11
CA ASN A 148 17.17 -6.04 -33.83
C ASN A 148 16.69 -7.21 -32.96
N SER A 149 15.98 -6.93 -31.88
CA SER A 149 15.07 -7.90 -31.26
C SER A 149 13.84 -7.16 -30.78
N SER A 150 12.84 -7.11 -31.64
CA SER A 150 11.45 -6.88 -31.28
C SER A 150 11.01 -7.87 -30.20
N ARG A 151 10.70 -7.36 -29.01
CA ARG A 151 9.85 -8.04 -28.03
C ARG A 151 8.91 -6.99 -27.46
N ASP A 152 7.71 -6.94 -28.04
CA ASP A 152 6.51 -6.63 -27.26
C ASP A 152 6.48 -7.63 -26.11
N GLU A 153 6.42 -7.14 -24.88
CA GLU A 153 5.67 -7.77 -23.80
C GLU A 153 5.38 -6.72 -22.73
N SER A 154 4.08 -6.60 -22.45
CA SER A 154 3.47 -5.83 -21.39
C SER A 154 3.73 -6.54 -20.07
N ASP A 155 4.71 -6.11 -19.28
CA ASP A 155 4.65 -6.27 -17.82
C ASP A 155 5.70 -5.40 -17.14
N SER A 156 5.28 -4.36 -16.42
CA SER A 156 6.21 -3.46 -15.70
C SER A 156 5.70 -3.09 -14.30
N GLU A 157 5.00 -4.01 -13.65
CA GLU A 157 4.57 -3.83 -12.25
C GLU A 157 5.32 -4.74 -11.26
N ASP A 158 6.27 -5.59 -11.69
CA ASP A 158 6.83 -6.66 -10.81
C ASP A 158 8.30 -6.49 -10.37
N LEU A 159 8.91 -5.31 -10.52
CA LEU A 159 10.35 -5.12 -10.25
C LEU A 159 10.71 -4.65 -8.83
N LEU A 160 9.95 -5.00 -7.79
CA LEU A 160 10.27 -4.56 -6.41
C LEU A 160 10.11 -5.57 -5.27
N SER A 161 9.98 -6.87 -5.52
CA SER A 161 9.94 -7.86 -4.42
C SER A 161 11.00 -8.94 -4.54
N GLU A 162 12.27 -8.59 -4.29
CA GLU A 162 13.27 -9.57 -3.85
C GLU A 162 14.46 -8.84 -3.20
N TYR A 163 14.36 -8.65 -1.88
CA TYR A 163 15.53 -8.46 -1.02
C TYR A 163 15.30 -9.17 0.32
N ASP A 164 15.68 -10.45 0.28
CA ASP A 164 16.49 -11.19 1.25
C ASP A 164 15.92 -11.56 2.63
N SER A 165 15.87 -12.88 2.86
CA SER A 165 16.20 -13.55 4.12
C SER A 165 16.43 -15.04 3.85
N GLU A 166 17.63 -15.40 3.37
CA GLU A 166 18.28 -16.64 3.81
C GLU A 166 18.94 -16.34 5.19
N GLU A 167 19.08 -17.23 6.17
CA GLU A 167 19.35 -18.66 6.14
C GLU A 167 19.08 -19.22 7.56
N GLY A 168 18.75 -20.50 7.65
CA GLY A 168 18.55 -21.20 8.92
C GLY A 168 18.40 -22.69 8.69
N HIS A 169 19.47 -23.33 8.23
CA HIS A 169 19.58 -24.78 8.17
C HIS A 169 19.45 -25.42 9.56
N GLN A 170 18.55 -26.40 9.70
CA GLN A 170 18.87 -27.65 10.41
C GLN A 170 17.92 -28.77 9.94
N GLU A 171 18.53 -29.85 9.47
CA GLU A 171 17.93 -31.12 9.01
C GLU A 171 17.37 -32.01 10.17
N PRO A 172 16.68 -33.14 9.87
CA PRO A 172 15.56 -33.65 10.65
C PRO A 172 15.92 -34.71 11.71
N CYS A 173 15.01 -34.87 12.67
CA CYS A 173 14.66 -36.12 13.37
C CYS A 173 13.20 -36.03 13.83
#